data_AF-A0A918GPE0-F1
#
_entry.id   AF-A0A918GPE0-F1
#
_cell.length_a   1.000
_cell.length_b   1.000
_cell.length_c   1.000
_cell.angle_alpha   90.00
_cell.angle_beta   90.00
_cell.angle_gamma   90.00
#
_symmetry.space_group_name_H-M   'P 1'
#
loop_
_entity.id
_entity.type
_entity.pdbx_description
1 polymer ?
#
loop_
_entity_poly.entity_id
_entity_poly.type
_entity_poly.pdbx_seq_one_letter_code
_entity_poly.pdbx_strand_id
1 'polypeptide(L)'
;MDDKSRAELLGIVRRGEVVSATDALLCIVLNEPDNRWVEQVVLECLEAGKTEAVRQLAVTCVGHIVRLHGELVDSRLRRKLDEYAKDPTYAGLVEAARDDIEVYERRGPF
;
A
#
# COMPACT_ATOMS: atom_id res chain seq x y z
N MET A 1 7.63 9.41 -18.38
CA MET A 1 7.37 8.42 -17.32
C MET A 1 7.49 7.09 -18.01
N ASP A 2 8.50 6.30 -17.68
CA ASP A 2 8.78 5.05 -18.39
C ASP A 2 7.54 4.15 -18.38
N ASP A 3 7.12 3.69 -19.56
CA ASP A 3 6.00 2.75 -19.74
C ASP A 3 6.44 1.34 -19.30
N LYS A 4 6.76 1.20 -18.01
CA LYS A 4 7.16 -0.08 -17.41
C LYS A 4 5.93 -0.94 -17.26
N SER A 5 6.00 -2.15 -17.82
CA SER A 5 4.91 -3.11 -17.68
C SER A 5 4.66 -3.48 -16.22
N ARG A 6 3.43 -3.91 -15.92
CA ARG A 6 3.03 -4.47 -14.63
C ARG A 6 4.03 -5.50 -14.07
N ALA A 7 4.50 -6.41 -14.93
CA ALA A 7 5.43 -7.46 -14.55
C ALA A 7 6.83 -6.91 -14.19
N GLU A 8 7.28 -5.87 -14.89
CA GLU A 8 8.56 -5.22 -14.63
C GLU A 8 8.56 -4.49 -13.29
N LEU A 9 7.52 -3.68 -13.03
CA LEU A 9 7.35 -2.97 -11.76
C LEU A 9 7.27 -3.94 -10.59
N LEU A 10 6.49 -5.02 -10.72
CA LEU A 10 6.41 -6.07 -9.71
C LEU A 10 7.76 -6.75 -9.48
N GLY A 11 8.54 -6.98 -10.54
CA GLY A 11 9.89 -7.51 -10.44
C GLY A 11 10.83 -6.58 -9.65
N ILE A 12 10.72 -5.27 -9.85
CA ILE A 12 11.50 -4.27 -9.10
C ILE A 12 11.12 -4.30 -7.61
N VAL A 13 9.82 -4.25 -7.28
CA VAL A 13 9.31 -4.34 -5.91
C VAL A 13 9.78 -5.62 -5.22
N ARG A 14 9.84 -6.74 -5.96
CA ARG A 14 10.27 -8.04 -5.43
C ARG A 14 11.75 -8.12 -5.10
N ARG A 15 12.61 -7.50 -5.91
CA ARG A 15 14.06 -7.42 -5.62
C ARG A 15 14.36 -6.67 -4.32
N GLY A 16 13.52 -5.71 -3.94
CA GLY A 16 13.57 -5.08 -2.62
C GLY A 16 14.73 -4.11 -2.41
N GLU A 17 15.46 -3.74 -3.45
CA GLU A 17 16.41 -2.62 -3.43
C GLU A 17 15.65 -1.34 -3.09
N VAL A 18 15.96 -0.74 -1.94
CA VAL A 18 15.09 0.24 -1.27
C VAL A 18 14.54 1.30 -2.23
N VAL A 19 15.42 2.07 -2.89
CA VAL A 19 15.01 3.19 -3.76
C VAL A 19 14.14 2.73 -4.93
N SER A 20 14.58 1.69 -5.65
CA SER A 20 13.86 1.23 -6.83
C SER A 20 12.54 0.56 -6.45
N ALA A 21 12.50 -0.19 -5.35
CA ALA A 21 11.30 -0.82 -4.84
C ALA A 21 10.27 0.20 -4.35
N THR A 22 10.69 1.26 -3.66
CA THR A 22 9.78 2.32 -3.21
C THR A 22 9.21 3.11 -4.38
N ASP A 23 10.04 3.46 -5.36
CA ASP A 23 9.58 4.17 -6.56
C ASP A 23 8.61 3.31 -7.39
N ALA A 24 8.92 2.02 -7.55
CA ALA A 24 8.04 1.09 -8.26
C ALA A 24 6.72 0.86 -7.52
N LEU A 25 6.74 0.75 -6.19
CA LEU A 25 5.53 0.61 -5.38
C LEU A 25 4.63 1.84 -5.51
N LEU A 26 5.20 3.04 -5.43
CA LEU A 26 4.44 4.28 -5.60
C LEU A 26 3.91 4.41 -7.03
N CYS A 27 4.71 4.07 -8.04
CA CYS A 27 4.28 4.05 -9.43
C CYS A 27 3.07 3.12 -9.64
N ILE A 28 3.10 1.91 -9.07
CA ILE A 28 1.97 0.98 -9.08
C ILE A 28 0.74 1.63 -8.45
N VAL A 29 0.85 2.09 -7.21
CA VAL A 29 -0.30 2.60 -6.43
C VAL A 29 -0.94 3.83 -7.08
N LEU A 30 -0.16 4.70 -7.72
CA LEU A 30 -0.68 5.94 -8.32
C LEU A 30 -1.26 5.76 -9.73
N ASN A 31 -0.90 4.70 -10.45
CA ASN A 31 -1.23 4.57 -11.88
C ASN A 31 -2.03 3.31 -12.26
N GLU A 32 -2.04 2.26 -11.41
CA GLU A 32 -2.69 1.00 -11.76
C GLU A 32 -4.19 1.03 -11.45
N PRO A 33 -5.07 0.77 -12.43
CA PRO A 33 -6.52 0.88 -12.24
C PRO A 33 -7.13 -0.33 -11.50
N ASP A 34 -6.41 -1.46 -11.44
CA ASP A 34 -6.88 -2.70 -10.83
C ASP A 34 -6.64 -2.68 -9.31
N ASN A 35 -7.60 -2.14 -8.55
CA ASN A 35 -7.47 -1.99 -7.10
C ASN A 35 -7.12 -3.31 -6.38
N ARG A 36 -7.77 -4.43 -6.78
CA ARG A 36 -7.49 -5.74 -6.17
C ARG A 36 -6.03 -6.15 -6.35
N TRP A 37 -5.47 -5.88 -7.52
CA TRP A 37 -4.08 -6.17 -7.78
C TRP A 37 -3.14 -5.24 -7.00
N VAL A 38 -3.44 -3.94 -6.94
CA VAL A 38 -2.67 -2.97 -6.14
C VAL A 38 -2.62 -3.37 -4.67
N GLU A 39 -3.77 -3.74 -4.08
CA GLU A 39 -3.85 -4.19 -2.70
C GLU A 39 -3.03 -5.46 -2.42
N GLN A 40 -3.00 -6.40 -3.38
CA GLN A 40 -2.15 -7.59 -3.27
C GLN A 40 -0.66 -7.25 -3.24
N VAL A 41 -0.21 -6.31 -4.06
CA VAL A 41 1.19 -5.85 -4.06
C VAL A 41 1.53 -5.15 -2.75
N VAL A 42 0.66 -4.28 -2.24
CA VAL A 42 0.86 -3.61 -0.95
C VAL A 42 0.91 -4.63 0.19
N LEU A 43 0.04 -5.65 0.19
CA LEU A 43 0.10 -6.75 1.16
C LEU A 43 1.44 -7.50 1.11
N GLU A 44 1.96 -7.82 -0.09
CA GLU A 44 3.27 -8.46 -0.26
C GLU A 44 4.39 -7.58 0.32
N CYS A 45 4.28 -6.26 0.22
CA CYS A 45 5.23 -5.31 0.79
C CYS A 45 5.17 -5.22 2.33
N LEU A 46 4.05 -5.59 2.94
CA LEU A 46 3.84 -5.65 4.40
C LEU A 46 4.22 -7.01 5.01
N GLU A 47 4.70 -7.97 4.21
CA GLU A 47 5.17 -9.25 4.73
C GLU A 47 6.60 -9.19 5.30
N ALA A 48 6.90 -10.20 6.12
CA ALA A 48 8.25 -10.41 6.64
C ALA A 48 9.23 -10.66 5.46
N GLY A 49 10.41 -10.05 5.51
CA GLY A 49 11.45 -10.15 4.47
C GLY A 49 11.64 -8.88 3.63
N LYS A 50 10.70 -7.94 3.67
CA LYS A 50 10.90 -6.59 3.09
C LYS A 50 11.69 -5.69 4.03
N THR A 51 12.37 -4.69 3.47
CA THR A 51 13.07 -3.66 4.24
C THR A 51 12.07 -2.76 4.96
N GLU A 52 12.50 -2.14 6.06
CA GLU A 52 11.65 -1.22 6.84
C GLU A 52 11.12 -0.07 5.99
N ALA A 53 11.96 0.53 5.14
CA ALA A 53 11.57 1.61 4.23
C ALA A 53 10.44 1.20 3.27
N VAL A 54 10.51 -0.03 2.71
CA VAL A 54 9.44 -0.55 1.84
C VAL A 54 8.15 -0.77 2.63
N ARG A 55 8.24 -1.28 3.86
CA ARG A 55 7.07 -1.48 4.73
C ARG A 55 6.43 -0.16 5.14
N GLN A 56 7.23 0.83 5.53
CA GLN A 56 6.74 2.17 5.89
C GLN A 56 5.99 2.80 4.71
N LEU A 57 6.57 2.75 3.51
CA LEU A 57 5.87 3.24 2.31
C LEU A 57 4.60 2.43 2.04
N ALA A 58 4.63 1.11 2.19
CA ALA A 58 3.46 0.26 1.99
C ALA A 58 2.30 0.64 2.94
N VAL A 59 2.58 0.98 4.20
CA VAL A 59 1.57 1.50 5.14
C VAL A 59 0.97 2.81 4.60
N THR A 60 1.81 3.76 4.17
CA THR A 60 1.34 5.02 3.56
C THR A 60 0.51 4.78 2.29
N CYS A 61 0.90 3.81 1.47
CA CYS A 61 0.19 3.44 0.25
C CYS A 61 -1.24 2.94 0.52
N VAL A 62 -1.54 2.42 1.71
CA VAL A 62 -2.93 2.05 2.05
C VAL A 62 -3.84 3.28 2.02
N GLY A 63 -3.39 4.43 2.53
CA GLY A 63 -4.13 5.68 2.44
C GLY A 63 -4.33 6.13 0.99
N HIS A 64 -3.29 6.03 0.16
CA HIS A 64 -3.39 6.32 -1.28
C HIS A 64 -4.40 5.43 -2.01
N ILE A 65 -4.44 4.13 -1.70
CA ILE A 65 -5.42 3.21 -2.28
C ILE A 65 -6.84 3.72 -2.03
N VAL A 66 -7.16 4.09 -0.79
CA VAL A 66 -8.53 4.54 -0.44
C VAL A 66 -8.83 5.89 -1.06
N ARG A 67 -7.87 6.81 -1.13
CA ARG A 67 -8.02 8.10 -1.82
C ARG A 67 -8.32 7.95 -3.31
N LEU A 68 -7.70 6.97 -3.98
CA LEU A 68 -7.79 6.79 -5.44
C LEU A 68 -8.95 5.87 -5.84
N HIS A 69 -9.13 4.75 -5.13
CA HIS A 69 -10.11 3.73 -5.46
C HIS A 69 -11.40 3.84 -4.66
N GLY A 70 -11.37 4.51 -3.51
CA GLY A 70 -12.53 4.79 -2.66
C GLY A 70 -12.92 3.65 -1.72
N GLU A 71 -12.13 2.58 -1.61
CA GLU A 71 -12.42 1.43 -0.73
C GLU A 71 -11.18 0.54 -0.57
N LEU A 72 -11.13 -0.22 0.55
CA LEU A 72 -10.26 -1.38 0.69
C LEU A 72 -11.07 -2.66 0.46
N VAL A 73 -10.77 -3.40 -0.61
CA VAL A 73 -11.51 -4.62 -0.97
C VAL A 73 -10.99 -5.86 -0.22
N ASP A 74 -9.71 -5.90 0.12
CA ASP A 74 -9.08 -6.99 0.86
C ASP A 74 -8.99 -6.69 2.36
N SER A 75 -9.84 -7.37 3.13
CA SER A 75 -9.85 -7.27 4.59
C SER A 75 -8.51 -7.57 5.27
N ARG A 76 -7.56 -8.24 4.59
CA ARG A 76 -6.21 -8.49 5.10
C ARG A 76 -5.43 -7.19 5.32
N LEU A 77 -5.66 -6.15 4.53
CA LEU A 77 -4.95 -4.87 4.70
C LEU A 77 -5.29 -4.21 6.03
N ARG A 78 -6.58 -4.24 6.42
CA ARG A 78 -7.02 -3.73 7.72
C ARG A 78 -6.37 -4.49 8.87
N ARG A 79 -6.36 -5.82 8.80
CA ARG A 79 -5.68 -6.66 9.80
C ARG A 79 -4.19 -6.35 9.87
N LYS A 80 -3.53 -6.13 8.73
CA LYS A 80 -2.12 -5.73 8.69
C LYS A 80 -1.90 -4.35 9.31
N LEU A 81 -2.74 -3.36 9.00
CA LEU A 81 -2.66 -2.06 9.68
C LEU A 81 -2.78 -2.19 11.21
N ASP A 82 -3.70 -3.02 11.70
CA ASP A 82 -3.86 -3.27 13.14
C ASP A 82 -2.67 -3.98 13.77
N GLU A 83 -1.98 -4.86 13.02
CA GLU A 83 -0.72 -5.47 13.46
C GLU A 83 0.40 -4.42 13.55
N TYR A 84 0.54 -3.59 12.52
CA TYR A 84 1.57 -2.54 12.45
C TYR A 84 1.32 -1.41 13.47
N ALA A 85 0.07 -1.13 13.83
CA ALA A 85 -0.29 -0.15 14.85
C ALA A 85 0.34 -0.44 16.23
N LYS A 86 0.72 -1.70 16.49
CA LYS A 86 1.33 -2.12 17.75
C LYS A 86 2.81 -1.73 17.84
N ASP A 87 3.45 -1.42 16.72
CA ASP A 87 4.84 -0.97 16.67
C ASP A 87 4.87 0.57 16.63
N PRO A 88 5.47 1.23 17.65
CA PRO A 88 5.58 2.69 17.70
C PRO A 88 6.23 3.32 16.47
N THR A 89 7.08 2.57 15.76
CA THR A 89 7.73 3.01 14.52
C THR A 89 6.73 3.32 13.41
N TYR A 90 5.59 2.63 13.40
CA TYR A 90 4.57 2.75 12.36
C TYR A 90 3.30 3.45 12.83
N ALA A 91 3.14 3.71 14.13
CA ALA A 91 1.91 4.23 14.71
C ALA A 91 1.38 5.47 13.98
N GLY A 92 2.23 6.48 13.74
CA GLY A 92 1.82 7.69 13.03
C GLY A 92 1.44 7.47 11.56
N LEU A 93 2.07 6.49 10.88
CA LEU A 93 1.73 6.13 9.50
C LEU A 93 0.39 5.38 9.44
N VAL A 94 0.15 4.51 10.41
CA VAL A 94 -1.11 3.77 10.51
C VAL A 94 -2.26 4.72 10.86
N GLU A 95 -2.05 5.68 11.75
CA GLU A 95 -3.02 6.73 12.05
C GLU A 95 -3.38 7.53 10.79
N ALA A 96 -2.38 8.00 10.03
CA ALA A 96 -2.64 8.69 8.77
C ALA A 96 -3.42 7.84 7.75
N ALA A 97 -3.10 6.55 7.62
CA ALA A 97 -3.84 5.65 6.74
C ALA A 97 -5.29 5.42 7.22
N ARG A 98 -5.52 5.37 8.53
CA ARG A 98 -6.87 5.26 9.11
C ARG A 98 -7.69 6.53 8.89
N ASP A 99 -7.07 7.70 9.02
CA ASP A 99 -7.72 8.97 8.71
C ASP A 99 -8.13 9.03 7.23
N ASP A 100 -7.26 8.58 6.32
CA ASP A 100 -7.60 8.47 4.89
C ASP A 100 -8.76 7.48 4.66
N ILE A 101 -8.77 6.33 5.34
CA ILE A 101 -9.90 5.37 5.27
C ILE A 101 -11.20 6.05 5.74
N GLU A 102 -11.18 6.75 6.86
CA GLU A 102 -12.38 7.39 7.42
C GLU A 102 -12.95 8.46 6.47
N VAL A 103 -12.07 9.24 5.84
CA VAL A 103 -12.44 10.38 4.98
C VAL A 103 -12.86 9.93 3.59
N TYR A 104 -12.16 8.97 2.98
CA TYR A 104 -12.28 8.67 1.55
C TYR A 104 -13.04 7.37 1.25
N GLU A 105 -13.19 6.46 2.21
CA GLU A 105 -13.92 5.23 1.94
C GLU A 105 -15.38 5.52 1.66
N ARG A 106 -15.84 5.11 0.47
CA ARG A 106 -17.23 5.26 0.05
C ARG A 106 -18.10 4.44 0.98
N ARG A 107 -18.78 5.13 1.90
CA ARG A 107 -19.87 4.53 2.66
C ARG A 107 -21.02 4.27 1.67
N GLY A 108 -21.25 2.99 1.36
CA GLY A 108 -22.43 2.57 0.60
C GLY A 108 -23.71 3.04 1.30
N PRO A 109 -24.83 3.21 0.57
CA PRO A 109 -26.10 3.53 1.20
C PRO A 109 -26.47 2.39 2.15
N PHE A 110 -26.81 2.75 3.39
CA PHE A 110 -27.40 1.85 4.37
C PHE A 110 -28.62 1.11 3.83
#